data_AF-A0A6N6MJR8-F1
#
_entry.id   AF-A0A6N6MJR8-F1
#
_cell.length_a   1.000
_cell.length_b   1.000
_cell.length_c   1.000
_cell.angle_alpha   90.00
_cell.angle_beta   90.00
_cell.angle_gamma   90.00
#
_symmetry.space_group_name_H-M   'P 1'
#
loop_
_entity.id
_entity.type
_entity.pdbx_description
1 polymer ?
#
loop_
_entity_poly.entity_id
_entity_poly.type
_entity_poly.pdbx_seq_one_letter_code
_entity_poly.pdbx_strand_id
1 'polypeptide(L)'
;MSSIQAIAATISSLVAPGKKPKGLIAAVREQHPDASKKDIVRAAFYALIEHKDGGTEQAKHLQEFALGERAIEDEDAVVLKRSTKNKKGRSKTHKEVRRAAH
;
A
#
# COMPACT_ATOMS: atom_id res chain seq x y z
N MET A 1 17.03 16.13 -5.91
CA MET A 1 16.20 15.67 -4.77
C MET A 1 14.75 15.97 -5.08
N SER A 2 13.81 15.06 -4.80
CA SER A 2 12.39 15.31 -5.01
C SER A 2 11.87 16.39 -4.05
N SER A 3 10.88 17.20 -4.46
CA SER A 3 10.29 18.26 -3.63
C SER A 3 9.78 17.73 -2.28
N ILE A 4 9.20 16.53 -2.26
CA ILE A 4 8.70 15.89 -1.03
C ILE A 4 9.84 15.49 -0.07
N GLN A 5 10.97 15.01 -0.60
CA GLN A 5 12.13 14.62 0.21
C GLN A 5 12.78 15.84 0.88
N ALA A 6 12.90 16.95 0.15
CA ALA A 6 13.44 18.20 0.69
C ALA A 6 12.55 18.73 1.83
N ILE A 7 11.23 18.72 1.64
CA ILE A 7 10.27 19.11 2.68
C ILE A 7 10.35 18.15 3.88
N ALA A 8 10.51 16.84 3.64
CA ALA A 8 10.62 15.83 4.69
C ALA A 8 11.86 16.06 5.57
N ALA A 9 13.02 16.32 4.96
CA ALA A 9 14.25 16.64 5.69
C ALA A 9 14.09 17.91 6.54
N THR A 10 13.44 18.96 6.00
CA THR A 10 13.11 20.18 6.75
C THR A 10 12.16 19.87 7.92
N ILE A 11 11.12 19.07 7.72
CA ILE A 11 10.20 18.66 8.78
C ILE A 11 10.96 17.93 9.89
N SER A 12 11.80 16.94 9.56
CA SER A 12 12.60 16.20 10.55
C SER A 12 13.54 17.11 11.35
N SER A 13 14.10 18.16 10.73
CA SER A 13 14.94 19.14 11.44
C SER A 13 14.15 20.09 12.33
N LEU A 14 12.91 20.42 11.98
CA LEU A 14 12.07 21.40 12.70
C LEU A 14 11.23 20.76 13.82
N VAL A 15 10.98 19.45 13.76
CA VAL A 15 10.17 18.74 14.77
C VAL A 15 10.94 18.67 16.09
N ALA A 16 10.29 19.16 17.14
CA ALA A 16 10.79 19.09 18.52
C ALA A 16 9.61 18.83 19.48
N PRO A 17 9.83 18.16 20.62
CA PRO A 17 8.79 17.95 21.63
C PRO A 17 8.13 19.28 22.04
N GLY A 18 6.80 19.33 22.06
CA GLY A 18 6.04 20.52 22.45
C GLY A 18 5.76 21.55 21.35
N LYS A 19 6.28 21.39 20.12
CA LYS A 19 5.90 22.26 19.00
C LYS A 19 4.47 22.00 18.56
N LYS A 20 3.68 23.08 18.42
CA LYS A 20 2.31 23.01 17.93
C LYS A 20 2.28 22.75 16.42
N PRO A 21 1.36 21.91 15.90
CA PRO A 21 1.28 21.57 14.48
C PRO A 21 1.16 22.79 13.55
N LYS A 22 0.42 23.83 13.96
CA LYS A 22 0.30 25.08 13.19
C LYS A 22 1.64 25.81 13.04
N GLY A 23 2.44 25.85 14.11
CA GLY A 23 3.76 26.48 14.09
C GLY A 23 4.74 25.70 13.21
N LEU A 24 4.65 24.37 13.20
CA LEU A 24 5.46 23.52 12.32
C LEU A 24 5.13 23.78 10.84
N ILE A 25 3.85 23.84 10.48
CA ILE A 25 3.43 24.13 9.09
C ILE A 25 3.90 25.53 8.66
N ALA A 26 3.81 26.54 9.54
CA ALA A 26 4.31 27.88 9.25
C ALA A 26 5.82 27.88 9.01
N ALA A 27 6.61 27.27 9.90
CA ALA A 27 8.06 27.18 9.77
C ALA A 27 8.50 26.40 8.51
N VAL A 28 7.76 25.36 8.12
CA VAL A 28 8.03 24.64 6.86
C VAL A 28 7.75 25.52 5.65
N ARG A 29 6.69 26.33 5.68
CA ARG A 29 6.35 27.26 4.59
C ARG A 29 7.30 28.44 4.46
N GLU A 30 7.94 28.85 5.55
CA GLU A 30 9.02 29.86 5.49
C GLU A 30 10.20 29.37 4.63
N GLN A 31 10.50 28.07 4.65
CA GLN A 31 11.57 27.47 3.83
C GLN A 31 11.07 26.94 2.49
N HIS A 32 9.80 26.55 2.40
CA HIS A 32 9.16 26.01 1.20
C HIS A 32 7.85 26.76 0.91
N PRO A 33 7.91 27.98 0.33
CA PRO A 33 6.74 28.85 0.14
C PRO A 33 5.65 28.21 -0.72
N ASP A 34 6.06 27.42 -1.71
CA ASP A 34 5.18 26.77 -2.68
C ASP A 34 4.55 25.48 -2.12
N ALA A 35 4.98 25.03 -0.93
CA ALA A 35 4.50 23.78 -0.35
C ALA A 35 3.03 23.91 0.10
N SER A 36 2.17 23.16 -0.57
CA SER A 36 0.78 23.04 -0.13
C SER A 36 0.71 22.28 1.19
N LYS A 37 -0.38 22.47 1.94
CA LYS A 37 -0.61 21.70 3.18
C LYS A 37 -0.58 20.19 2.92
N LYS A 38 -1.05 19.75 1.75
CA LYS A 38 -1.04 18.33 1.37
C LYS A 38 0.38 17.81 1.20
N ASP A 39 1.28 18.61 0.63
CA ASP A 39 2.67 18.22 0.41
C ASP A 39 3.43 18.13 1.73
N ILE A 40 3.19 19.07 2.65
CA ILE A 40 3.77 19.04 4.01
C ILE A 40 3.32 17.79 4.76
N VAL A 41 2.03 17.44 4.69
CA VAL A 41 1.51 16.22 5.34
C VAL A 41 2.11 14.98 4.69
N ARG A 42 2.14 14.89 3.35
CA ARG A 42 2.77 13.76 2.64
C ARG A 42 4.25 13.61 2.98
N ALA A 43 4.98 14.71 3.07
CA ALA A 43 6.39 14.73 3.44
C ALA A 43 6.62 14.30 4.89
N ALA A 44 5.72 14.65 5.82
CA ALA A 44 5.78 14.15 7.19
C ALA A 44 5.59 12.63 7.26
N PHE A 45 4.64 12.08 6.49
CA PHE A 45 4.47 10.62 6.38
C PHE A 45 5.66 9.95 5.70
N TYR A 46 6.20 10.57 4.65
CA TYR A 46 7.41 10.11 3.99
C TYR A 46 8.57 10.02 4.98
N ALA A 47 8.81 11.08 5.77
CA ALA A 47 9.84 11.09 6.82
C ALA A 47 9.60 9.97 7.86
N LEU A 48 8.36 9.76 8.29
CA LEU A 48 8.02 8.69 9.24
C LEU A 48 8.33 7.28 8.69
N ILE A 49 8.11 7.05 7.40
CA ILE A 49 8.35 5.77 6.73
C ILE A 49 9.84 5.58 6.44
N GLU A 50 10.55 6.64 6.03
CA GLU A 50 11.98 6.59 5.75
C GLU A 50 12.80 6.41 7.04
N HIS A 51 12.34 6.97 8.18
CA HIS A 51 12.93 6.69 9.49
C HIS A 51 12.63 5.26 10.02
N LYS A 52 11.85 4.44 9.32
CA LYS A 52 11.55 3.03 9.69
C LYS A 52 12.59 2.01 9.23
N ASP A 53 13.84 2.43 9.02
CA ASP A 53 14.98 1.50 8.93
C ASP A 53 15.26 0.72 10.25
N GLY A 54 14.45 0.90 11.30
CA GLY A 54 14.54 0.16 12.56
C GLY A 54 13.24 -0.51 13.00
N GLY A 55 12.85 -1.62 12.36
CA GLY A 55 11.85 -2.53 12.95
C GLY A 55 11.05 -3.34 11.94
N THR A 56 11.60 -4.48 11.51
CA THR A 56 10.96 -5.46 10.62
C THR A 56 9.57 -5.92 11.08
N GLU A 57 9.29 -5.87 12.39
CA GLU A 57 8.02 -6.35 12.96
C GLU A 57 6.86 -5.37 12.73
N GLN A 58 7.11 -4.06 12.82
CA GLN A 58 6.06 -3.05 12.56
C GLN A 58 5.71 -2.95 11.08
N ALA A 59 6.65 -3.28 10.18
CA ALA A 59 6.37 -3.39 8.75
C ALA A 59 5.47 -4.60 8.44
N LYS A 60 5.71 -5.75 9.09
CA LYS A 60 4.86 -6.95 8.94
C LYS A 60 3.43 -6.72 9.44
N HIS A 61 3.27 -6.07 10.59
CA HIS A 61 1.94 -5.79 11.14
C HIS A 61 1.13 -4.82 10.25
N LEU A 62 1.80 -3.82 9.65
CA LEU A 62 1.16 -2.92 8.68
C LEU A 62 0.82 -3.62 7.36
N GLN A 63 1.64 -4.57 6.93
CA GLN A 63 1.38 -5.40 5.75
C GLN A 63 0.18 -6.33 5.96
N GLU A 64 0.09 -7.01 7.11
CA GLU A 64 -1.06 -7.86 7.45
C GLU A 64 -2.36 -7.05 7.54
N PHE A 65 -2.30 -5.87 8.15
CA PHE A 65 -3.44 -4.96 8.22
C PHE A 65 -3.91 -4.52 6.82
N ALA A 66 -2.98 -4.15 5.92
CA ALA A 66 -3.32 -3.76 4.56
C ALA A 66 -3.94 -4.91 3.74
N LEU A 67 -3.52 -6.17 3.96
CA LEU A 67 -4.13 -7.34 3.33
C LEU A 67 -5.53 -7.64 3.87
N GLY A 68 -5.77 -7.40 5.16
CA GLY A 68 -7.08 -7.54 5.80
C GLY A 68 -8.10 -6.53 5.27
N GLU A 69 -7.73 -5.25 5.21
CA GLU A 69 -8.63 -4.20 4.72
C GLU A 69 -8.89 -4.30 3.20
N ARG A 70 -7.91 -4.77 2.42
CA ARG A 70 -8.10 -5.00 0.98
C ARG A 70 -9.09 -6.15 0.69
N ALA A 71 -9.29 -7.08 1.61
CA ALA A 71 -10.26 -8.16 1.45
C ALA A 71 -11.72 -7.73 1.71
N ILE A 72 -11.95 -6.47 2.15
CA ILE A 72 -13.28 -5.96 2.49
C ILE A 72 -13.94 -5.20 1.31
N GLU A 73 -13.20 -4.91 0.24
CA GLU A 73 -13.74 -4.32 -1.01
C GLU A 73 -13.81 -5.32 -2.19
N ASP A 74 -14.08 -6.60 -1.91
CA ASP A 74 -14.45 -7.58 -2.95
C ASP A 74 -15.62 -8.47 -2.45
N GLU A 75 -16.68 -7.85 -1.92
CA GLU A 75 -18.04 -8.41 -2.05
C GLU A 75 -18.55 -8.08 -3.45
N ASP A 76 -17.94 -8.70 -4.46
CA ASP A 76 -18.63 -9.19 -5.66
C ASP A 76 -17.65 -10.04 -6.50
N ALA A 77 -17.80 -11.37 -6.34
CA ALA A 77 -17.44 -12.42 -7.28
C ALA A 77 -15.96 -12.89 -7.33
N VAL A 78 -15.63 -13.99 -6.62
CA VAL A 78 -15.82 -15.39 -7.09
C VAL A 78 -15.03 -16.34 -6.19
N VAL A 79 -15.78 -17.18 -5.47
CA VAL A 79 -15.30 -18.41 -4.83
C VAL A 79 -14.78 -19.36 -5.91
N LEU A 80 -13.47 -19.67 -5.96
CA LEU A 80 -13.00 -20.98 -6.46
C LEU A 80 -11.78 -21.51 -5.70
N LYS A 81 -12.13 -22.34 -4.71
CA LYS A 81 -11.37 -23.42 -4.06
C LYS A 81 -10.15 -23.92 -4.86
N ARG A 82 -8.93 -23.67 -4.37
CA ARG A 82 -7.76 -24.46 -4.76
C ARG A 82 -7.76 -25.79 -4.02
N SER A 83 -8.57 -26.71 -4.53
CA SER A 83 -8.47 -28.14 -4.24
C SER A 83 -7.12 -28.65 -4.74
N THR A 84 -6.26 -29.07 -3.82
CA THR A 84 -5.08 -29.89 -4.09
C THR A 84 -5.54 -31.28 -4.54
N LYS A 85 -5.83 -31.45 -5.84
CA LYS A 85 -6.11 -32.77 -6.41
C LYS A 85 -4.95 -33.26 -7.26
N ASN A 86 -4.41 -34.36 -6.75
CA ASN A 86 -3.27 -35.15 -7.19
C ASN A 86 -3.28 -35.45 -8.70
N LYS A 87 -2.12 -35.26 -9.35
CA LYS A 87 -1.81 -35.65 -10.73
C LYS A 87 -1.65 -37.17 -10.81
N LYS A 88 -2.58 -37.89 -11.46
CA LYS A 88 -2.31 -39.20 -12.10
C LYS A 88 -3.44 -39.50 -13.07
N GLY A 89 -3.23 -39.24 -14.36
CA GLY A 89 -3.14 -40.27 -15.41
C GLY A 89 -4.53 -40.79 -15.82
N ARG A 90 -4.88 -41.14 -17.04
CA ARG A 90 -4.24 -41.32 -18.34
C ARG A 90 -5.40 -41.78 -19.26
N SER A 91 -5.25 -41.61 -20.57
CA SER A 91 -6.04 -42.25 -21.67
C SER A 91 -7.52 -41.87 -21.81
N LYS A 92 -7.89 -41.08 -22.83
CA LYS A 92 -8.16 -41.44 -24.25
C LYS A 92 -9.50 -42.17 -24.42
N THR A 93 -10.47 -41.52 -25.07
CA THR A 93 -11.15 -42.00 -26.29
C THR A 93 -12.12 -40.92 -26.80
N HIS A 94 -11.73 -40.28 -27.90
CA HIS A 94 -12.62 -39.58 -28.82
C HIS A 94 -13.54 -40.60 -29.48
N LYS A 95 -14.86 -40.36 -29.48
CA LYS A 95 -15.71 -40.70 -30.64
C LYS A 95 -16.89 -39.74 -30.72
N GLU A 96 -16.63 -38.66 -31.45
CA GLU A 96 -17.54 -37.93 -32.35
C GLU A 96 -18.43 -38.95 -33.12
N VAL A 97 -19.71 -38.75 -33.45
CA VAL A 97 -20.22 -37.75 -34.38
C VAL A 97 -21.77 -37.76 -34.34
N ARG A 98 -22.34 -36.61 -33.96
CA ARG A 98 -23.35 -35.76 -34.65
C ARG A 98 -24.66 -36.33 -35.25
N ARG A 99 -25.66 -35.45 -35.12
CA ARG A 99 -26.86 -35.15 -35.94
C ARG A 99 -28.13 -35.94 -35.58
N ALA A 100 -29.14 -35.29 -35.01
CA ALA A 100 -30.04 -34.23 -35.52
C ALA A 100 -31.30 -34.84 -36.16
N ALA A 101 -32.43 -34.28 -35.74
CA ALA A 101 -33.80 -34.67 -36.01
C ALA A 101 -34.14 -34.75 -37.50
N HIS A 102 -34.95 -35.75 -37.86
CA HIS A 102 -36.26 -35.56 -38.49
C HIS A 102 -37.12 -36.82 -38.38
#